data_AF-A0A7C4UMP3-F1
#
_entry.id   AF-A0A7C4UMP3-F1
#
_cell.length_a   1.000
_cell.length_b   1.000
_cell.length_c   1.000
_cell.angle_alpha   90.00
_cell.angle_beta   90.00
_cell.angle_gamma   90.00
#
_symmetry.space_group_name_H-M   'P 1'
#
loop_
_entity.id
_entity.type
_entity.pdbx_description
1 polymer ?
#
loop_
_entity_poly.entity_id
_entity_poly.type
_entity_poly.pdbx_seq_one_letter_code
_entity_poly.pdbx_strand_id
1 'polypeptide(L)'
;MALTDNVIHFATSNLNPSPQDDEDVGDVCIPNISPKERKKRERFAVQYFLFTLVVLGALVILEVNPFWRLPLFFMFSAATVSYFQSLDKT
;
A
#
# COMPACT_ATOMS: atom_id res chain seq x y z
N MET A 1 -33.44 8.56 16.46
CA MET A 1 -33.37 8.28 15.02
C MET A 1 -32.07 8.89 14.52
N ALA A 2 -31.07 8.06 14.26
CA ALA A 2 -29.77 8.49 13.73
C ALA A 2 -29.90 8.64 12.20
N LEU A 3 -29.56 9.82 11.68
CA LEU A 3 -29.35 10.05 10.26
C LEU A 3 -27.84 10.20 10.06
N THR A 4 -27.25 9.21 9.42
CA THR A 4 -25.83 9.12 9.11
C THR A 4 -25.50 10.04 7.94
N ASP A 5 -24.74 11.11 8.19
CA ASP A 5 -24.13 11.92 7.15
C ASP A 5 -22.89 11.19 6.58
N ASN A 6 -23.05 10.60 5.39
CA ASN A 6 -21.94 10.10 4.59
C ASN A 6 -21.25 11.30 3.92
N VAL A 7 -20.27 11.89 4.60
CA VAL A 7 -19.41 12.92 4.02
C VAL A 7 -18.31 12.25 3.20
N ILE A 8 -18.53 12.15 1.90
CA ILE A 8 -17.46 11.85 0.93
C ILE A 8 -16.77 13.17 0.58
N HIS A 9 -15.64 13.44 1.21
CA HIS A 9 -14.75 14.55 0.84
C HIS A 9 -13.93 14.18 -0.40
N PHE A 10 -14.41 14.55 -1.58
CA PHE A 10 -13.53 14.75 -2.74
C PHE A 10 -12.94 16.16 -2.64
N ALA A 11 -11.62 16.26 -2.69
CA ALA A 11 -10.88 17.52 -2.60
C ALA A 11 -11.16 18.39 -3.83
N THR A 12 -11.97 19.43 -3.66
CA THR A 12 -12.12 20.53 -4.61
C THR A 12 -10.87 21.40 -4.56
N SER A 13 -10.07 21.38 -5.64
CA SER A 13 -8.98 22.31 -5.87
C SER A 13 -9.54 23.71 -6.18
N ASN A 14 -9.20 24.71 -5.36
CA ASN A 14 -9.45 26.11 -5.65
C ASN A 14 -8.48 26.58 -6.76
N LEU A 15 -8.99 26.76 -7.98
CA LEU A 15 -8.28 27.44 -9.07
C LEU A 15 -8.46 28.95 -8.92
N ASN A 16 -7.34 29.68 -8.81
CA ASN A 16 -7.29 31.13 -8.87
C ASN A 16 -6.46 31.50 -10.12
N PRO A 17 -6.97 32.23 -11.12
CA PRO A 17 -6.20 32.53 -12.32
C PRO A 17 -5.49 33.88 -12.16
N SER A 18 -4.16 33.87 -12.25
CA SER A 18 -3.36 35.06 -12.55
C SER A 18 -2.45 34.71 -13.73
N PRO A 19 -2.38 35.56 -14.78
CA PRO A 19 -1.62 35.25 -15.98
C PRO A 19 -0.24 35.91 -15.94
N GLN A 20 0.84 35.15 -16.17
CA GLN A 20 1.95 35.55 -17.04
C GLN A 20 3.05 34.49 -17.12
N ASP A 21 3.47 34.29 -18.38
CA ASP A 21 4.78 33.91 -18.88
C ASP A 21 5.24 32.45 -18.71
N ASP A 22 5.03 31.73 -19.82
CA ASP A 22 6.00 30.97 -20.61
C ASP A 22 7.09 30.15 -19.90
N GLU A 23 7.20 28.91 -20.37
CA GLU A 23 8.26 27.93 -20.10
C GLU A 23 8.14 27.17 -18.77
N ASP A 24 7.20 26.23 -18.71
CA ASP A 24 7.55 24.96 -18.10
C ASP A 24 7.02 23.82 -18.97
N VAL A 25 7.97 23.15 -19.62
CA VAL A 25 7.82 21.86 -20.27
C VAL A 25 6.90 21.03 -19.38
N GLY A 26 5.79 20.54 -19.95
CA GLY A 26 4.80 19.78 -19.20
C GLY A 26 5.47 18.69 -18.36
N ASP A 27 5.71 19.03 -17.10
CA ASP A 27 6.00 18.09 -16.04
C ASP A 27 4.71 17.29 -15.92
N VAL A 28 4.65 16.25 -16.74
CA VAL A 28 3.82 15.09 -16.51
C VAL A 28 4.14 14.76 -15.07
N CYS A 29 3.24 15.14 -14.16
CA CYS A 29 3.24 14.71 -12.79
C CYS A 29 3.15 13.19 -12.84
N ILE A 30 4.27 12.51 -13.08
CA ILE A 30 4.44 11.13 -12.72
C ILE A 30 4.22 11.19 -11.22
N PRO A 31 3.18 10.55 -10.68
CA PRO A 31 3.02 10.45 -9.24
C PRO A 31 4.19 9.60 -8.74
N ASN A 32 5.34 10.25 -8.59
CA ASN A 32 6.50 9.71 -7.95
C ASN A 32 6.13 9.72 -6.49
N ILE A 33 5.54 8.61 -6.07
CA ILE A 33 5.12 8.38 -4.71
C ILE A 33 6.28 8.79 -3.79
N SER A 34 6.02 9.75 -2.91
CA SER A 34 7.07 10.39 -2.10
C SER A 34 7.88 9.30 -1.38
N PRO A 35 9.21 9.45 -1.20
CA PRO A 35 10.04 8.44 -0.52
C PRO A 35 9.50 8.06 0.88
N LYS A 36 8.75 8.96 1.53
CA LYS A 36 8.04 8.68 2.79
C LYS A 36 6.93 7.62 2.65
N GLU A 37 6.17 7.64 1.57
CA GLU A 37 5.12 6.66 1.31
C GLU A 37 5.67 5.29 0.93
N ARG A 38 6.85 5.24 0.29
CA ARG A 38 7.55 3.98 0.01
C ARG A 38 8.00 3.27 1.28
N LYS A 39 8.58 4.02 2.21
CA LYS A 39 8.99 3.51 3.52
C LYS A 39 7.79 3.02 4.35
N LYS A 40 6.61 3.61 4.14
CA LYS A 40 5.36 3.12 4.73
C LYS A 40 4.93 1.77 4.13
N ARG A 41 5.05 1.59 2.82
CA ARG A 41 4.73 0.31 2.14
C ARG A 41 5.71 -0.81 2.50
N GLU A 42 6.99 -0.49 2.64
CA GLU A 42 8.00 -1.41 3.14
C GLU A 42 7.67 -1.89 4.56
N ARG A 43 7.37 -0.97 5.48
CA ARG A 43 6.95 -1.33 6.85
C ARG A 43 5.71 -2.22 6.85
N PHE A 44 4.72 -1.91 6.01
CA PHE A 44 3.53 -2.73 5.86
C PHE A 44 3.89 -4.14 5.36
N ALA A 45 4.74 -4.25 4.33
CA ALA A 45 5.18 -5.54 3.81
C ALA A 45 5.90 -6.38 4.87
N VAL A 46 6.80 -5.77 5.65
CA VAL A 46 7.52 -6.45 6.74
C VAL A 46 6.55 -6.90 7.84
N GLN A 47 5.63 -6.03 8.28
CA GLN A 47 4.63 -6.39 9.29
C GLN A 47 3.75 -7.55 8.81
N TYR A 48 3.32 -7.49 7.55
CA TYR A 48 2.47 -8.53 6.96
C TYR A 48 3.21 -9.86 6.82
N PHE A 49 4.48 -9.83 6.42
CA PHE A 49 5.34 -11.02 6.35
C PHE A 49 5.54 -11.66 7.72
N LEU A 50 5.85 -10.87 8.75
CA LEU A 50 6.00 -11.35 10.12
C LEU A 50 4.71 -11.98 10.65
N PHE A 51 3.58 -11.34 10.42
CA PHE A 51 2.27 -11.91 10.78
C PHE A 51 2.03 -13.26 10.10
N THR A 52 2.33 -13.35 8.80
CA THR A 52 2.17 -14.58 8.02
C THR A 52 3.07 -15.70 8.54
N LEU A 53 4.30 -15.39 8.96
CA LEU A 53 5.21 -16.35 9.60
C LEU A 53 4.69 -16.86 10.95
N VAL A 54 4.14 -15.99 11.77
CA VAL A 54 3.56 -16.38 13.07
C VAL A 54 2.39 -17.34 12.86
N VAL A 55 1.50 -17.03 11.92
CA VAL A 55 0.38 -17.91 11.56
C VAL A 55 0.89 -19.26 11.05
N LEU A 56 1.88 -19.26 10.14
CA LEU A 56 2.48 -20.49 9.64
C LEU A 56 3.08 -21.34 10.76
N GLY A 57 3.83 -20.71 11.67
CA GLY A 57 4.42 -21.38 12.83
C GLY A 57 3.36 -22.03 13.72
N ALA A 58 2.27 -21.32 14.00
CA ALA A 58 1.14 -21.87 14.75
C ALA A 58 0.50 -23.09 14.06
N LEU A 59 0.31 -23.02 12.73
CA LEU A 59 -0.21 -24.14 11.93
C LEU A 59 0.72 -25.37 11.96
N VAL A 60 2.03 -25.16 12.00
CA VAL A 60 3.02 -26.24 12.10
C VAL A 60 3.01 -26.86 13.49
N ILE A 61 3.02 -26.05 14.55
CA ILE A 61 3.05 -26.51 15.95
C ILE A 61 1.78 -27.28 16.32
N LEU A 62 0.62 -26.83 15.83
CA LEU A 62 -0.67 -27.45 16.09
C LEU A 62 -0.98 -28.64 15.17
N GLU A 63 -0.05 -29.02 14.29
CA GLU A 63 -0.21 -30.11 13.31
C GLU A 63 -1.54 -30.04 12.52
N VAL A 64 -1.99 -28.82 12.24
CA VAL A 64 -3.23 -28.58 11.50
C VAL A 64 -3.07 -29.09 10.07
N ASN A 65 -4.17 -29.58 9.49
CA ASN A 65 -4.20 -30.12 8.14
C ASN A 65 -3.43 -29.23 7.14
N PRO A 66 -2.44 -29.79 6.39
CA PRO A 66 -1.57 -29.03 5.50
C PRO A 66 -2.29 -28.14 4.48
N PHE A 67 -3.53 -28.44 4.10
CA PHE A 67 -4.31 -27.60 3.18
C PHE A 67 -4.56 -26.19 3.71
N TRP A 68 -4.54 -25.98 5.02
CA TRP A 68 -4.64 -24.64 5.62
C TRP A 68 -3.41 -23.77 5.38
N ARG A 69 -2.30 -24.34 4.89
CA ARG A 69 -1.12 -23.58 4.45
C ARG A 69 -1.32 -22.93 3.08
N LEU A 70 -2.29 -23.41 2.30
CA LEU A 70 -2.52 -22.96 0.92
C LEU A 70 -2.99 -21.49 0.84
N PRO A 71 -3.89 -20.99 1.72
CA PRO A 71 -4.20 -19.57 1.80
C PRO A 71 -3.00 -18.69 2.19
N LEU A 72 -2.05 -19.19 2.99
CA LEU A 72 -0.87 -18.43 3.38
C LEU A 72 0.02 -18.09 2.18
N PHE A 73 -0.03 -18.90 1.11
CA PHE A 73 0.69 -18.60 -0.12
C PHE A 73 0.33 -17.23 -0.70
N PHE A 74 -0.95 -16.86 -0.68
CA PHE A 74 -1.39 -15.53 -1.15
C PHE A 74 -0.86 -14.40 -0.26
N MET A 75 -0.81 -14.61 1.05
CA MET A 75 -0.25 -13.62 1.97
C MET A 75 1.26 -13.44 1.75
N PHE A 76 2.00 -14.55 1.59
CA PHE A 76 3.42 -14.50 1.26
C PHE A 76 3.68 -13.82 -0.09
N SER A 77 2.89 -14.15 -1.12
CA SER A 77 2.98 -13.51 -2.43
C SER A 77 2.75 -12.00 -2.35
N ALA A 78 1.68 -11.56 -1.68
CA ALA A 78 1.37 -10.14 -1.50
C ALA A 78 2.48 -9.38 -0.76
N ALA A 79 3.04 -9.97 0.31
CA ALA A 79 4.16 -9.38 1.05
C ALA A 79 5.42 -9.28 0.18
N THR A 80 5.74 -10.34 -0.56
CA THR A 80 6.92 -10.41 -1.45
C THR A 80 6.82 -9.39 -2.58
N VAL A 81 5.68 -9.30 -3.25
CA VAL A 81 5.43 -8.30 -4.30
C VAL A 81 5.55 -6.88 -3.74
N SER A 82 4.97 -6.62 -2.56
CA SER A 82 5.04 -5.30 -1.91
C SER A 82 6.47 -4.92 -1.53
N TYR A 83 7.28 -5.89 -1.11
CA TYR A 83 8.70 -5.70 -0.81
C TYR A 83 9.50 -5.40 -2.09
N PHE A 84 9.35 -6.18 -3.16
CA PHE A 84 10.03 -5.90 -4.43
C PHE A 84 9.62 -4.56 -5.04
N GLN A 85 8.34 -4.18 -4.96
CA GLN A 85 7.90 -2.85 -5.39
C GLN A 85 8.54 -1.70 -4.60
N SER A 86 8.95 -1.95 -3.35
CA SER A 86 9.69 -0.96 -2.56
C SER A 86 11.15 -0.81 -2.99
N LEU A 87 11.75 -1.88 -3.54
CA LEU A 87 13.12 -1.93 -4.05
C LEU A 87 13.24 -1.45 -5.51
N ASP A 88 12.27 -1.77 -6.37
CA ASP A 88 12.31 -1.51 -7.82
C ASP A 88 12.31 -0.01 -8.18
N LYS A 89 12.24 0.89 -7.19
CA LYS A 89 12.30 2.33 -7.41
C LYS A 89 13.41 3.04 -6.61
N THR A 90 14.28 2.33 -5.89
CA THR A 90 15.52 2.90 -5.33
C THR A 90 16.61 2.89 -6.37
#